data_AF-A0A813HE36-F1
#
_entry.id   AF-A0A813HE36-F1
#
_cell.length_a   1.000
_cell.length_b   1.000
_cell.length_c   1.000
_cell.angle_alpha   90.00
_cell.angle_beta   90.00
_cell.angle_gamma   90.00
#
_symmetry.space_group_name_H-M   'P 1'
#
loop_
_entity.id
_entity.type
_entity.pdbx_description
1 polymer ?
#
loop_
_entity_poly.entity_id
_entity_poly.type
_entity_poly.pdbx_seq_one_letter_code
_entity_poly.pdbx_strand_id
1 'polypeptide(L)'
;VSFSLSRPFLARPGLLLGSGRSSRTVLPRSAERVDQAKTRSKKKPMRMGFNMPKVLDEPPKDFDVVPTKGKELDIMRYPHPALRRANVDITVFDDRLRQFTTNMLHTMYKVKNSCGLAAPQVGVNVRVMVYNWILAVDGPERIDLKGEFVVVNPRIIALGEKKDEEWEACLSFPGFDFPVQRPTWVEVEAFDLDGRPWRRRLEGL
;
A
#
# COMPACT_ATOMS: atom_id res chain seq x y z
N VAL A 1 -4.89 7.89 -7.01
CA VAL A 1 -3.93 7.07 -6.26
C VAL A 1 -3.38 7.97 -5.17
N SER A 2 -3.79 7.76 -3.91
CA SER A 2 -3.27 8.47 -2.73
C SER A 2 -2.36 7.48 -2.02
N PHE A 3 -1.18 7.90 -1.57
CA PHE A 3 -0.25 7.06 -0.83
C PHE A 3 -0.49 7.16 0.68
N SER A 4 -0.38 6.03 1.38
CA SER A 4 -0.56 5.86 2.82
C SER A 4 0.76 6.13 3.58
N LEU A 5 0.66 6.70 4.77
CA LEU A 5 1.77 6.92 5.71
C LEU A 5 1.33 6.40 7.09
N SER A 6 1.49 5.10 7.30
CA SER A 6 1.19 4.45 8.58
C SER A 6 2.39 4.57 9.51
N ARG A 7 2.29 5.34 10.60
CA ARG A 7 3.33 5.36 11.65
C ARG A 7 3.22 4.12 12.56
N PRO A 8 4.34 3.58 13.10
CA PRO A 8 4.31 2.46 14.03
C PRO A 8 3.71 2.85 15.39
N PHE A 9 2.88 1.95 15.91
CA PHE A 9 2.02 2.06 17.09
C PHE A 9 2.85 2.23 18.39
N LEU A 10 2.67 3.35 19.11
CA LEU A 10 3.06 3.47 20.52
C LEU A 10 1.83 3.15 21.39
N ALA A 11 1.79 1.93 21.92
CA ALA A 11 0.72 1.47 22.80
C ALA A 11 0.76 2.18 24.17
N ARG A 12 -0.41 2.64 24.65
CA ARG A 12 -0.65 3.03 26.05
C ARG A 12 -1.65 2.06 26.71
N PRO A 13 -1.45 1.65 27.97
CA PRO A 13 -2.31 0.67 28.66
C PRO A 13 -3.35 1.30 29.62
N GLY A 14 -4.47 0.60 29.82
CA GLY A 14 -5.46 0.80 30.90
C GLY A 14 -6.90 0.54 30.40
N LEU A 15 -7.88 0.01 31.15
CA LEU A 15 -8.02 -0.48 32.53
C LEU A 15 -9.39 -1.22 32.61
N LEU A 16 -9.55 -2.07 33.63
CA LEU A 16 -10.62 -3.03 33.99
C LEU A 16 -12.07 -2.50 34.27
N LEU A 17 -12.97 -3.49 34.46
CA LEU A 17 -14.23 -3.59 35.25
C LEU A 17 -15.55 -3.44 34.45
N GLY A 18 -16.63 -4.22 34.63
CA GLY A 18 -17.02 -5.28 35.57
C GLY A 18 -18.58 -5.38 35.67
N SER A 19 -19.09 -6.51 36.20
CA SER A 19 -20.50 -6.82 36.63
C SER A 19 -21.54 -7.19 35.53
N GLY A 20 -22.53 -8.08 35.69
CA GLY A 20 -23.01 -8.90 36.81
C GLY A 20 -24.29 -9.72 36.41
N ARG A 21 -24.51 -10.83 37.12
CA ARG A 21 -25.63 -11.83 37.21
C ARG A 21 -27.04 -11.44 36.66
N SER A 22 -27.90 -12.37 36.19
CA SER A 22 -28.57 -13.41 37.01
C SER A 22 -29.44 -14.38 36.18
N SER A 23 -29.55 -15.61 36.72
CA SER A 23 -30.23 -16.84 36.28
C SER A 23 -31.76 -16.87 36.39
N ARG A 24 -32.42 -17.78 35.64
CA ARG A 24 -33.41 -18.76 36.18
C ARG A 24 -33.70 -19.92 35.20
N THR A 25 -33.41 -21.14 35.67
CA THR A 25 -33.74 -22.48 35.12
C THR A 25 -35.23 -22.78 35.38
N VAL A 26 -35.91 -23.71 34.67
CA VAL A 26 -36.05 -25.15 35.04
C VAL A 26 -36.80 -25.91 33.89
N LEU A 27 -36.25 -27.09 33.51
CA LEU A 27 -36.79 -28.17 32.63
C LEU A 27 -37.71 -29.13 33.43
N PRO A 28 -38.09 -30.41 33.06
CA PRO A 28 -37.87 -31.23 31.85
C PRO A 28 -39.06 -32.14 31.42
N ARG A 29 -38.89 -32.91 30.32
CA ARG A 29 -39.16 -34.38 30.12
C ARG A 29 -39.27 -34.69 28.62
N SER A 30 -38.26 -35.28 27.96
CA SER A 30 -37.87 -36.72 27.87
C SER A 30 -38.71 -37.55 26.88
N ALA A 31 -38.09 -37.95 25.76
CA ALA A 31 -38.25 -39.26 25.10
C ALA A 31 -37.10 -39.48 24.09
N GLU A 32 -36.59 -40.71 24.04
CA GLU A 32 -35.28 -41.11 23.52
C GLU A 32 -35.29 -41.59 22.04
N ARG A 33 -34.17 -41.32 21.37
CA ARG A 33 -33.38 -42.09 20.38
C ARG A 33 -34.04 -43.00 19.34
N VAL A 34 -33.61 -42.84 18.07
CA VAL A 34 -32.85 -43.88 17.32
C VAL A 34 -31.78 -43.21 16.43
N ASP A 35 -30.55 -43.71 16.55
CA ASP A 35 -29.33 -43.38 15.80
C ASP A 35 -29.36 -43.83 14.33
N GLN A 36 -28.79 -43.02 13.42
CA GLN A 36 -27.96 -43.55 12.32
C GLN A 36 -26.72 -42.69 12.11
N ALA A 37 -25.58 -43.35 12.32
CA ALA A 37 -24.23 -42.84 12.19
C ALA A 37 -23.87 -42.48 10.74
N LYS A 38 -23.23 -41.32 10.53
CA LYS A 38 -22.34 -41.09 9.39
C LYS A 38 -20.93 -40.85 9.90
N THR A 39 -20.03 -41.70 9.41
CA THR A 39 -18.63 -41.84 9.77
C THR A 39 -17.83 -40.58 9.49
N ARG A 40 -17.23 -40.04 10.55
CA ARG A 40 -16.30 -38.91 10.50
C ARG A 40 -14.92 -39.43 10.12
N SER A 41 -14.53 -39.27 8.85
CA SER A 41 -13.19 -39.62 8.39
C SER A 41 -12.17 -38.64 8.99
N LYS A 42 -11.27 -39.16 9.82
CA LYS A 42 -10.12 -38.44 10.39
C LYS A 42 -9.11 -38.15 9.29
N LYS A 43 -9.12 -36.94 8.70
CA LYS A 43 -7.98 -36.47 7.91
C LYS A 43 -6.87 -35.97 8.85
N LYS A 44 -5.71 -36.64 8.80
CA LYS A 44 -4.45 -36.21 9.44
C LYS A 44 -4.13 -34.76 9.03
N PRO A 45 -3.59 -33.92 9.92
CA PRO A 45 -3.09 -32.61 9.51
C PRO A 45 -1.86 -32.82 8.61
N MET A 46 -2.01 -32.49 7.34
CA MET A 46 -0.90 -32.44 6.39
C MET A 46 -0.06 -31.22 6.77
N ARG A 47 1.11 -31.47 7.36
CA ARG A 47 2.16 -30.46 7.49
C ARG A 47 2.66 -30.15 6.08
N MET A 48 2.03 -29.21 5.39
CA MET A 48 2.65 -28.57 4.24
C MET A 48 3.73 -27.66 4.79
N GLY A 49 4.98 -28.13 4.72
CA GLY A 49 6.13 -27.25 4.83
C GLY A 49 5.97 -26.16 3.77
N PHE A 50 5.69 -24.94 4.23
CA PHE A 50 5.65 -23.77 3.36
C PHE A 50 7.10 -23.48 3.00
N ASN A 51 7.57 -24.05 1.89
CA ASN A 51 8.86 -23.70 1.35
C ASN A 51 8.70 -22.27 0.79
N MET A 52 9.27 -21.29 1.49
CA MET A 52 9.28 -19.91 1.01
C MET A 52 9.98 -19.88 -0.35
N PRO A 53 9.36 -19.37 -1.42
CA PRO A 53 10.12 -19.03 -2.60
C PRO A 53 11.14 -17.95 -2.18
N LYS A 54 12.42 -18.26 -2.42
CA LYS A 54 13.53 -17.35 -2.19
C LYS A 54 13.23 -16.02 -2.87
N VAL A 55 13.55 -14.96 -2.14
CA VAL A 55 13.54 -13.55 -2.56
C VAL A 55 13.90 -13.43 -4.05
N LEU A 56 12.99 -12.78 -4.77
CA LEU A 56 13.04 -12.42 -6.19
C LEU A 56 14.42 -11.83 -6.56
N ASP A 57 14.85 -12.13 -7.79
CA ASP A 57 16.15 -11.76 -8.37
C ASP A 57 16.71 -10.43 -7.87
N GLU A 58 17.99 -10.43 -7.46
CA GLU A 58 18.70 -9.23 -7.02
C GLU A 58 18.56 -8.13 -8.09
N PRO A 59 18.23 -6.89 -7.69
CA PRO A 59 18.16 -5.78 -8.64
C PRO A 59 19.53 -5.56 -9.31
N PRO A 60 19.55 -5.07 -10.57
CA PRO A 60 20.79 -4.84 -11.31
C PRO A 60 21.79 -4.00 -10.51
N LYS A 61 23.05 -4.43 -10.48
CA LYS A 61 24.09 -3.97 -9.53
C LYS A 61 24.72 -2.61 -9.83
N ASP A 62 24.27 -1.90 -10.86
CA ASP A 62 24.89 -0.65 -11.29
C ASP A 62 23.88 0.49 -11.31
N PHE A 63 23.55 0.99 -10.11
CA PHE A 63 22.93 2.31 -9.95
C PHE A 63 23.81 3.12 -9.00
N ASP A 64 24.83 3.78 -9.54
CA ASP A 64 25.62 4.75 -8.78
C ASP A 64 24.70 5.90 -8.34
N VAL A 65 24.42 5.93 -7.04
CA VAL A 65 23.39 6.75 -6.40
C VAL A 65 23.94 8.14 -6.10
N VAL A 66 23.47 9.14 -6.84
CA VAL A 66 23.63 10.55 -6.48
C VAL A 66 22.25 11.06 -6.04
N PRO A 67 22.12 11.89 -4.97
CA PRO A 67 20.91 12.65 -4.72
C PRO A 67 20.55 13.41 -6.00
N THR A 68 19.49 13.01 -6.67
CA THR A 68 19.21 13.44 -8.03
C THR A 68 19.06 14.96 -8.05
N LYS A 69 19.89 15.65 -8.84
CA LYS A 69 19.79 17.09 -9.15
C LYS A 69 18.50 17.36 -9.95
N GLY A 70 17.34 17.22 -9.32
CA GLY A 70 16.04 17.54 -9.88
C GLY A 70 15.63 18.98 -9.56
N LYS A 71 14.75 19.54 -10.38
CA LYS A 71 14.03 20.77 -10.05
C LYS A 71 12.90 20.44 -9.07
N GLU A 72 12.69 21.26 -8.04
CA GLU A 72 11.54 21.16 -7.16
C GLU A 72 10.24 21.56 -7.89
N LEU A 73 9.17 20.81 -7.64
CA LEU A 73 7.85 21.01 -8.23
C LEU A 73 6.86 21.50 -7.17
N ASP A 74 5.96 22.40 -7.54
CA ASP A 74 4.92 22.90 -6.64
C ASP A 74 3.87 21.81 -6.36
N ILE A 75 3.58 21.57 -5.08
CA ILE A 75 2.54 20.62 -4.67
C ILE A 75 1.18 21.32 -4.59
N MET A 76 0.26 20.87 -5.44
CA MET A 76 -1.12 21.30 -5.48
C MET A 76 -1.85 20.87 -4.21
N ARG A 77 -2.50 21.84 -3.56
CA ARG A 77 -3.34 21.62 -2.36
C ARG A 77 -4.81 21.47 -2.75
N TYR A 78 -5.55 20.66 -2.02
CA TYR A 78 -7.01 20.63 -2.18
C TYR A 78 -7.60 22.02 -1.88
N PRO A 79 -8.58 22.52 -2.66
CA PRO A 79 -9.37 21.85 -3.71
C PRO A 79 -8.89 22.10 -5.16
N HIS A 80 -7.59 22.26 -5.41
CA HIS A 80 -7.07 22.57 -6.75
C HIS A 80 -7.59 21.59 -7.84
N PRO A 81 -8.10 22.08 -8.99
CA PRO A 81 -8.82 21.27 -9.97
C PRO A 81 -7.98 20.15 -10.60
N ALA A 82 -6.66 20.32 -10.67
CA ALA A 82 -5.76 19.27 -11.16
C ALA A 82 -5.89 17.96 -10.37
N LEU A 83 -6.23 18.02 -9.08
CA LEU A 83 -6.40 16.83 -8.22
C LEU A 83 -7.66 16.02 -8.53
N ARG A 84 -8.58 16.56 -9.34
CA ARG A 84 -9.85 15.92 -9.75
C ARG A 84 -9.98 15.69 -11.26
N ARG A 85 -9.13 16.33 -12.08
CA ARG A 85 -9.12 16.15 -13.53
C ARG A 85 -8.66 14.72 -13.91
N ALA A 86 -9.23 14.18 -14.97
CA ALA A 86 -8.82 12.90 -15.53
C ALA A 86 -7.36 12.94 -16.02
N ASN A 87 -6.65 11.82 -15.86
CA ASN A 87 -5.25 11.69 -16.26
C ASN A 87 -5.15 10.92 -17.57
N VAL A 88 -4.31 11.37 -18.49
CA VAL A 88 -4.05 10.69 -19.76
C VAL A 88 -2.92 9.67 -19.63
N ASP A 89 -2.93 8.66 -20.50
CA ASP A 89 -1.89 7.65 -20.60
C ASP A 89 -0.61 8.28 -21.19
N ILE A 90 0.56 7.85 -20.71
CA ILE A 90 1.86 8.12 -21.31
C ILE A 90 2.04 7.20 -22.52
N THR A 91 2.34 7.78 -23.69
CA THR A 91 2.59 7.03 -24.93
C THR A 91 4.04 7.13 -25.43
N VAL A 92 4.82 8.06 -24.87
CA VAL A 92 6.21 8.33 -25.26
C VAL A 92 7.10 8.19 -24.03
N PHE A 93 8.09 7.30 -24.12
CA PHE A 93 9.05 6.96 -23.06
C PHE A 93 10.42 7.55 -23.40
N ASP A 94 10.52 8.87 -23.26
CA ASP A 94 11.70 9.65 -23.64
C ASP A 94 12.40 10.29 -22.44
N ASP A 95 13.44 11.07 -22.69
CA ASP A 95 14.19 11.78 -21.66
C ASP A 95 13.35 12.83 -20.92
N ARG A 96 12.25 13.33 -21.52
CA ARG A 96 11.35 14.26 -20.84
C ARG A 96 10.58 13.56 -19.74
N LEU A 97 10.11 12.33 -19.99
CA LEU A 97 9.49 11.50 -18.96
C LEU A 97 10.48 11.21 -17.83
N ARG A 98 11.73 10.84 -18.17
CA ARG A 98 12.79 10.58 -17.18
C ARG A 98 13.02 11.82 -16.33
N GLN A 99 13.29 12.97 -16.94
CA GLN A 99 13.52 14.23 -16.22
C GLN A 99 12.33 14.64 -15.34
N PHE A 100 11.11 14.43 -15.82
CA PHE A 100 9.90 14.71 -15.03
C PHE A 100 9.82 13.83 -13.78
N THR A 101 10.03 12.52 -13.91
CA THR A 101 10.01 11.60 -12.77
C THR A 101 11.17 11.83 -11.80
N THR A 102 12.35 12.23 -12.29
CA THR A 102 13.46 12.70 -11.46
C THR A 102 13.07 13.92 -10.63
N ASN A 103 12.37 14.90 -11.21
CA ASN A 103 11.88 16.07 -10.48
C ASN A 103 10.81 15.68 -9.44
N MET A 104 9.93 14.71 -9.77
CA MET A 104 8.95 14.18 -8.82
C MET A 104 9.61 13.49 -7.63
N LEU A 105 10.61 12.64 -7.86
CA LEU A 105 11.37 11.97 -6.80
C LEU A 105 12.11 12.97 -5.92
N HIS A 106 12.82 13.93 -6.54
CA HIS A 106 13.50 14.99 -5.81
C HIS A 106 12.52 15.79 -4.91
N THR A 107 11.35 16.15 -5.45
CA THR A 107 10.29 16.83 -4.69
C THR A 107 9.77 15.95 -3.55
N MET A 108 9.52 14.67 -3.80
CA MET A 108 9.06 13.70 -2.79
C MET A 108 10.05 13.60 -1.63
N TYR A 109 11.35 13.47 -1.88
CA TYR A 109 12.38 13.35 -0.85
C TYR A 109 12.60 14.64 -0.04
N LYS A 110 12.32 15.81 -0.63
CA LYS A 110 12.45 17.10 0.08
C LYS A 110 11.32 17.33 1.08
N VAL A 111 10.16 16.72 0.88
CA VAL A 111 9.01 16.90 1.76
C VAL A 111 9.07 15.91 2.92
N LYS A 112 9.00 16.43 4.15
CA LYS A 112 8.99 15.60 5.36
C LYS A 112 7.81 14.63 5.36
N ASN A 113 8.04 13.41 5.85
CA ASN A 113 7.03 12.36 5.98
C ASN A 113 6.29 12.11 4.65
N SER A 114 7.04 11.99 3.55
CA SER A 114 6.51 11.70 2.23
C SER A 114 7.06 10.35 1.77
N CYS A 115 6.19 9.41 1.42
CA CYS A 115 6.58 8.12 0.86
C CYS A 115 6.23 7.97 -0.63
N GLY A 116 5.42 8.88 -1.19
CA GLY A 116 4.96 8.79 -2.57
C GLY A 116 4.34 10.08 -3.09
N LEU A 117 4.39 10.24 -4.42
CA LEU A 117 3.91 11.42 -5.14
C LEU A 117 3.34 11.03 -6.51
N ALA A 118 2.13 11.50 -6.82
CA ALA A 118 1.48 11.32 -8.12
C ALA A 118 1.55 12.60 -8.97
N ALA A 119 1.67 12.46 -10.29
CA ALA A 119 1.80 13.60 -11.22
C ALA A 119 0.71 14.69 -11.08
N PRO A 120 -0.57 14.37 -10.80
CA PRO A 120 -1.60 15.40 -10.59
C PRO A 120 -1.34 16.28 -9.38
N GLN A 121 -0.60 15.78 -8.37
CA GLN A 121 -0.21 16.56 -7.19
C GLN A 121 0.82 17.64 -7.53
N VAL A 122 1.47 17.57 -8.69
CA VAL A 122 2.36 18.62 -9.21
C VAL A 122 1.75 19.34 -10.43
N GLY A 123 0.42 19.24 -10.59
CA GLY A 123 -0.33 19.97 -11.62
C GLY A 123 -0.32 19.31 -13.00
N VAL A 124 0.24 18.11 -13.15
CA VAL A 124 0.35 17.42 -14.45
C VAL A 124 -0.58 16.20 -14.49
N ASN A 125 -1.62 16.26 -15.32
CA ASN A 125 -2.65 15.22 -15.40
C ASN A 125 -2.27 14.06 -16.34
N VAL A 126 -1.26 13.29 -15.94
CA VAL A 126 -0.80 12.06 -16.60
C VAL A 126 -0.75 10.90 -15.60
N ARG A 127 -0.78 9.66 -16.09
CA ARG A 127 -0.74 8.45 -15.25
C ARG A 127 0.69 8.07 -14.86
N VAL A 128 1.30 8.88 -14.02
CA VAL A 128 2.64 8.64 -13.47
C VAL A 128 2.62 8.82 -11.96
N MET A 129 3.30 7.92 -11.25
CA MET A 129 3.55 8.07 -9.82
C MET A 129 4.96 7.58 -9.47
N VAL A 130 5.51 8.14 -8.40
CA VAL A 130 6.77 7.71 -7.80
C VAL A 130 6.56 7.43 -6.33
N TYR A 131 7.28 6.48 -5.76
CA TYR A 131 7.26 6.21 -4.33
C TYR A 131 8.55 5.56 -3.85
N ASN A 132 8.79 5.64 -2.55
CA ASN A 132 9.82 4.88 -1.86
C ASN A 132 9.23 4.20 -0.63
N TRP A 133 9.08 2.87 -0.67
CA TRP A 133 8.43 2.12 0.42
C TRP A 133 9.25 2.09 1.71
N ILE A 134 10.58 2.20 1.61
CA ILE A 134 11.46 2.23 2.79
C ILE A 134 11.18 3.47 3.63
N LEU A 135 10.81 4.60 3.02
CA LEU A 135 10.40 5.80 3.75
C LEU A 135 9.12 5.61 4.56
N ALA A 136 8.25 4.70 4.14
CA ALA A 136 7.03 4.37 4.88
C ALA A 136 7.32 3.44 6.07
N VAL A 137 8.28 2.52 5.94
CA VAL A 137 8.59 1.50 6.96
C VAL A 137 9.63 2.01 7.98
N ASP A 138 10.74 2.57 7.50
CA ASP A 138 11.90 2.94 8.31
C ASP A 138 11.95 4.45 8.64
N GLY A 139 11.04 5.23 8.07
CA GLY A 139 10.92 6.67 8.29
C GLY A 139 11.80 7.54 7.37
N PRO A 140 11.66 8.87 7.45
CA PRO A 140 12.21 9.81 6.47
C PRO A 140 13.74 9.94 6.50
N GLU A 141 14.40 9.41 7.52
CA GLU A 141 15.86 9.50 7.68
C GLU A 141 16.60 8.42 6.89
N ARG A 142 15.90 7.38 6.42
CA ARG A 142 16.49 6.27 5.68
C ARG A 142 16.03 6.26 4.22
N ILE A 143 16.72 7.04 3.39
CA ILE A 143 16.56 6.97 1.94
C ILE A 143 17.42 5.82 1.41
N ASP A 144 16.79 4.74 0.95
CA ASP A 144 17.45 3.66 0.21
C ASP A 144 16.75 3.49 -1.14
N LEU A 145 17.54 3.52 -2.22
CA LEU A 145 17.02 3.45 -3.59
C LEU A 145 16.43 2.08 -3.95
N LYS A 146 16.76 1.02 -3.22
CA LYS A 146 16.07 -0.28 -3.39
C LYS A 146 14.57 -0.15 -3.11
N GLY A 147 14.19 0.89 -2.37
CA GLY A 147 12.82 1.25 -2.10
C GLY A 147 12.15 2.07 -3.18
N GLU A 148 12.90 2.67 -4.11
CA GLU A 148 12.43 3.64 -5.08
C GLU A 148 11.76 2.97 -6.29
N PHE A 149 10.58 3.46 -6.65
CA PHE A 149 9.82 3.00 -7.80
C PHE A 149 9.26 4.17 -8.58
N VAL A 150 9.41 4.10 -9.91
CA VAL A 150 8.69 4.92 -10.88
C VAL A 150 7.70 4.03 -11.60
N VAL A 151 6.42 4.42 -11.57
CA VAL A 151 5.32 3.60 -12.09
C VAL A 151 4.55 4.39 -13.14
N VAL A 152 4.59 3.90 -14.37
CA VAL A 152 3.97 4.53 -15.53
C VAL A 152 2.75 3.73 -15.98
N ASN A 153 1.64 4.43 -16.25
CA ASN A 153 0.34 3.88 -16.65
C ASN A 153 -0.20 2.72 -15.77
N PRO A 154 -0.16 2.81 -14.42
CA PRO A 154 -0.60 1.70 -13.57
C PRO A 154 -2.08 1.36 -13.76
N ARG A 155 -2.39 0.06 -13.77
CA ARG A 155 -3.72 -0.53 -13.82
C ARG A 155 -3.85 -1.59 -12.73
N ILE A 156 -4.87 -1.48 -11.89
CA ILE A 156 -5.23 -2.56 -10.95
C ILE A 156 -5.99 -3.62 -11.76
N ILE A 157 -5.50 -4.85 -11.71
CA ILE A 157 -6.07 -5.99 -12.45
C ILE A 157 -6.72 -7.03 -11.55
N ALA A 158 -6.35 -7.05 -10.27
CA ALA A 158 -7.02 -7.82 -9.24
C ALA A 158 -6.83 -7.14 -7.88
N LEU A 159 -7.74 -7.39 -6.94
CA LEU A 159 -7.66 -6.88 -5.57
C LEU A 159 -8.40 -7.81 -4.61
N GLY A 160 -7.98 -7.83 -3.35
CA GLY A 160 -8.58 -8.66 -2.32
C GLY A 160 -9.94 -8.18 -1.82
N GLU A 161 -10.77 -9.11 -1.35
CA GLU A 161 -12.04 -8.79 -0.69
C GLU A 161 -11.85 -8.30 0.75
N LYS A 162 -10.86 -8.85 1.48
CA LYS A 162 -10.52 -8.40 2.83
C LYS A 162 -10.01 -6.97 2.76
N LYS A 163 -10.49 -6.12 3.67
CA LYS A 163 -10.03 -4.74 3.86
C LYS A 163 -9.48 -4.57 5.26
N ASP A 164 -8.43 -3.77 5.35
CA ASP A 164 -7.89 -3.26 6.62
C ASP A 164 -7.99 -1.73 6.63
N GLU A 165 -8.08 -1.15 7.83
CA GLU A 165 -8.17 0.29 8.05
C GLU A 165 -6.82 0.82 8.54
N GLU A 166 -6.32 1.85 7.86
CA GLU A 166 -5.07 2.51 8.23
C GLU A 166 -5.23 4.03 8.20
N TRP A 167 -4.40 4.72 8.97
CA TRP A 167 -4.34 6.18 8.97
C TRP A 167 -3.45 6.66 7.81
N GLU A 168 -4.03 7.42 6.90
CA GLU A 168 -3.32 7.96 5.74
C GLU A 168 -3.19 9.48 5.81
N ALA A 169 -2.00 9.98 5.45
CA ALA A 169 -1.71 11.40 5.26
C ALA A 169 -1.51 11.68 3.76
N CYS A 170 -1.81 12.90 3.32
CA CYS A 170 -1.60 13.30 1.92
C CYS A 170 -0.90 14.64 1.82
N LEU A 171 0.11 14.72 0.94
CA LEU A 171 0.80 15.98 0.65
C LEU A 171 -0.15 17.08 0.13
N SER A 172 -1.29 16.72 -0.47
CA SER A 172 -2.28 17.69 -0.92
C SER A 172 -3.26 18.14 0.18
N PHE A 173 -3.21 17.55 1.38
CA PHE A 173 -4.02 17.86 2.56
C PHE A 173 -3.12 17.98 3.81
N PRO A 174 -2.31 19.05 3.93
CA PRO A 174 -1.35 19.17 5.03
C PRO A 174 -2.04 19.27 6.39
N GLY A 175 -1.52 18.54 7.38
CA GLY A 175 -1.98 18.60 8.77
C GLY A 175 -3.19 17.72 9.09
N PHE A 176 -3.64 16.90 8.14
CA PHE A 176 -4.76 15.99 8.33
C PHE A 176 -4.38 14.56 7.98
N ASP A 177 -4.71 13.65 8.89
CA ASP A 177 -4.66 12.21 8.68
C ASP A 177 -6.09 11.68 8.76
N PHE A 178 -6.42 10.70 7.93
CA PHE A 178 -7.76 10.12 7.88
C PHE A 178 -7.70 8.60 7.95
N PRO A 179 -8.62 7.93 8.67
CA PRO A 179 -8.76 6.49 8.58
C PRO A 179 -9.32 6.13 7.19
N VAL A 180 -8.62 5.25 6.48
CA VAL A 180 -8.99 4.79 5.13
C VAL A 180 -9.00 3.27 5.09
N GLN A 181 -10.08 2.70 4.58
CA GLN A 181 -10.19 1.25 4.37
C GLN A 181 -9.76 0.87 2.95
N ARG A 182 -8.76 0.00 2.83
CA ARG A 182 -8.26 -0.51 1.54
C ARG A 182 -8.18 -2.05 1.52
N PRO A 183 -8.28 -2.67 0.32
CA PRO A 183 -7.96 -4.08 0.16
C PRO A 183 -6.57 -4.42 0.72
N THR A 184 -6.43 -5.55 1.40
CA THR A 184 -5.15 -5.96 2.00
C THR A 184 -4.08 -6.32 0.97
N TRP A 185 -4.49 -6.54 -0.29
CA TRP A 185 -3.60 -6.75 -1.41
C TRP A 185 -4.21 -6.24 -2.72
N VAL A 186 -3.35 -5.86 -3.64
CA VAL A 186 -3.69 -5.50 -5.03
C VAL A 186 -2.71 -6.16 -5.99
N GLU A 187 -3.15 -6.42 -7.22
CA GLU A 187 -2.29 -6.81 -8.32
C GLU A 187 -2.32 -5.71 -9.38
N VAL A 188 -1.14 -5.28 -9.79
CA VAL A 188 -0.96 -4.11 -10.65
C VAL A 188 -0.15 -4.49 -11.88
N GLU A 189 -0.59 -4.02 -13.04
CA GLU A 189 0.17 -3.97 -14.29
C GLU A 189 0.58 -2.53 -14.56
N ALA A 190 1.82 -2.32 -14.99
CA ALA A 190 2.35 -1.00 -15.31
C ALA A 190 3.58 -1.12 -16.22
N PHE A 191 4.21 0.02 -16.49
CA PHE A 191 5.46 0.12 -17.26
C PHE A 191 6.55 0.78 -16.42
N ASP A 192 7.80 0.44 -16.73
CA ASP A 192 8.97 1.18 -16.28
C ASP A 192 9.26 2.41 -17.18
N LEU A 193 10.35 3.12 -16.92
CA LEU A 193 10.78 4.29 -17.69
C LEU A 193 11.25 3.97 -19.12
N ASP A 194 11.59 2.72 -19.40
CA ASP A 194 11.98 2.23 -20.72
C ASP A 194 10.76 1.71 -21.52
N GLY A 195 9.56 1.76 -20.93
CA GLY A 195 8.35 1.22 -21.53
C GLY A 195 8.24 -0.29 -21.47
N ARG A 196 9.06 -0.97 -20.64
CA ARG A 196 8.93 -2.41 -20.42
C ARG A 196 7.77 -2.67 -19.45
N PRO A 197 6.84 -3.59 -19.79
CA PRO A 197 5.73 -3.91 -18.92
C PRO A 197 6.21 -4.75 -17.73
N TRP A 198 5.56 -4.56 -16.59
CA TRP A 198 5.70 -5.42 -15.43
C TRP A 198 4.36 -5.62 -14.75
N ARG A 199 4.24 -6.74 -14.02
CA ARG A 199 3.07 -7.11 -13.24
C ARG A 199 3.51 -7.60 -11.87
N ARG A 200 2.89 -7.09 -10.80
CA ARG A 200 3.22 -7.47 -9.42
C ARG A 200 1.98 -7.47 -8.54
N ARG A 201 1.94 -8.45 -7.63
CA ARG A 201 1.06 -8.43 -6.46
C ARG A 201 1.75 -7.70 -5.32
N LEU A 202 1.04 -6.76 -4.71
CA LEU A 202 1.49 -5.93 -3.60
C LEU A 202 0.54 -6.15 -2.43
N GLU A 203 1.08 -6.24 -1.22
CA GLU A 203 0.34 -6.42 0.03
C GLU A 203 1.08 -5.68 1.15
N GLY A 204 0.33 -5.20 2.15
CA GLY A 204 0.89 -4.37 3.21
C GLY A 204 1.42 -3.01 2.73
N LEU A 205 2.40 -2.50 3.47
CA LEU A 205 3.18 -1.28 3.22
C LEU A 205 4.66 -1.61 3.18
#